data_AF-A0A7C7KZP0-F1
#
_entry.id   AF-A0A7C7KZP0-F1
#
_cell.length_a   1.000
_cell.length_b   1.000
_cell.length_c   1.000
_cell.angle_alpha   90.00
_cell.angle_beta   90.00
_cell.angle_gamma   90.00
#
_symmetry.space_group_name_H-M   'P 1'
#
loop_
_entity.id
_entity.type
_entity.pdbx_description
1 polymer ?
#
loop_
_entity_poly.entity_id
_entity_poly.type
_entity_poly.pdbx_seq_one_letter_code
_entity_poly.pdbx_strand_id
1 'polypeptide(L)'
;MWAGAPGRVFARLTQDLDPQPYLGDAMFWPVLAGLARAPAPAVTAFSEWRDPIELTQLGRDLVAGRCNWLDHARLDRWIGGLHLVGQTPPYLWDPEQERAVSGFA
;
A
#
# COMPACT_ATOMS: atom_id res chain seq x y z
N MET A 1 0.68 -0.81 -23.59
CA MET A 1 -0.15 -0.05 -22.63
C MET A 1 -0.60 -1.02 -21.55
N TRP A 2 0.12 -1.07 -20.43
CA TRP A 2 -0.14 -2.02 -19.36
C TRP A 2 -0.98 -1.28 -18.30
N ALA A 3 -2.30 -1.35 -18.44
CA ALA A 3 -3.17 -0.95 -17.34
C ALA A 3 -3.29 -2.15 -16.40
N GLY A 4 -2.86 -1.98 -15.15
CA GLY A 4 -3.21 -2.92 -14.09
C GLY A 4 -4.72 -2.87 -13.86
N ALA A 5 -5.32 -3.94 -13.37
CA ALA A 5 -6.66 -3.89 -12.79
C ALA A 5 -6.57 -4.45 -11.36
N PRO A 6 -7.34 -3.95 -10.39
CA PRO A 6 -7.26 -4.42 -9.00
C PRO A 6 -7.26 -5.94 -8.87
N GLY A 7 -8.16 -6.64 -9.57
CA GLY A 7 -8.23 -8.10 -9.53
C GLY A 7 -7.00 -8.79 -10.13
N ARG A 8 -6.34 -8.20 -11.13
CA ARG A 8 -5.08 -8.72 -11.67
C ARG A 8 -3.91 -8.52 -10.71
N VAL A 9 -3.88 -7.38 -10.01
CA VAL A 9 -2.88 -7.13 -8.97
C VAL A 9 -3.04 -8.12 -7.82
N PHE A 10 -4.28 -8.35 -7.36
CA PHE A 10 -4.58 -9.35 -6.34
C PHE A 10 -4.16 -10.76 -6.77
N ALA A 11 -4.55 -11.20 -7.97
CA ALA A 11 -4.16 -12.50 -8.50
C ALA A 11 -2.63 -12.65 -8.56
N ARG A 12 -1.91 -11.64 -9.08
CA ARG A 12 -0.45 -11.65 -9.14
C ARG A 12 0.19 -11.76 -7.76
N LEU A 13 -0.30 -10.99 -6.79
CA LEU A 13 0.22 -11.03 -5.41
C LEU A 13 0.00 -12.42 -4.79
N THR A 14 -1.20 -12.96 -4.87
CA THR A 14 -1.58 -14.19 -4.16
C THR A 14 -1.19 -15.50 -4.85
N GLN A 15 -1.07 -15.50 -6.18
CA GLN A 15 -0.79 -16.73 -6.94
C GLN A 15 0.68 -16.88 -7.30
N ASP A 16 1.39 -15.76 -7.50
CA ASP A 16 2.74 -15.80 -8.06
C ASP A 16 3.82 -15.24 -7.14
N LEU A 17 3.47 -14.29 -6.26
CA LEU A 17 4.46 -13.54 -5.46
C LEU A 17 4.44 -13.90 -3.98
N ASP A 18 3.32 -14.36 -3.45
CA ASP A 18 3.19 -14.70 -2.04
C ASP A 18 3.56 -16.17 -1.79
N PRO A 19 4.74 -16.48 -1.22
CA PRO A 19 5.14 -17.85 -0.92
C PRO A 19 4.33 -18.47 0.22
N GLN A 20 3.63 -17.67 1.03
CA GLN A 20 2.75 -18.13 2.11
C GLN A 20 1.51 -17.22 2.13
N PRO A 21 0.36 -17.63 1.54
CA PRO A 21 -0.76 -16.75 1.20
C PRO A 21 -1.46 -16.17 2.43
N TYR A 22 -0.86 -15.13 3.01
CA TYR A 22 -1.39 -14.40 4.17
C TYR A 22 -2.24 -13.22 3.73
N LEU A 23 -2.04 -12.72 2.51
CA LEU A 23 -2.82 -11.62 1.96
C LEU A 23 -4.15 -12.13 1.37
N GLY A 24 -5.23 -12.02 2.16
CA GLY A 24 -6.59 -12.27 1.70
C GLY A 24 -7.23 -11.07 1.00
N ASP A 25 -8.38 -11.30 0.36
CA ASP A 25 -9.23 -10.27 -0.24
C ASP A 25 -9.68 -9.21 0.77
N ALA A 26 -10.08 -9.63 1.97
CA ALA A 26 -10.48 -8.76 3.08
C ALA A 26 -9.37 -7.79 3.52
N MET A 27 -8.10 -8.12 3.25
CA MET A 27 -6.94 -7.26 3.52
C MET A 27 -6.56 -6.42 2.29
N PHE A 28 -6.57 -7.03 1.10
CA PHE A 28 -6.16 -6.38 -0.14
C PHE A 28 -7.06 -5.18 -0.51
N TRP A 29 -8.38 -5.37 -0.49
CA TRP A 29 -9.30 -4.33 -0.96
C TRP A 29 -9.22 -3.04 -0.15
N PRO A 30 -9.21 -3.06 1.21
CA PRO A 30 -9.02 -1.84 1.99
C PRO A 30 -7.67 -1.17 1.74
N VAL A 31 -6.59 -1.94 1.55
CA VAL A 31 -5.25 -1.38 1.28
C VAL A 31 -5.25 -0.63 -0.05
N LEU A 32 -5.72 -1.27 -1.13
CA LEU A 32 -5.74 -0.63 -2.44
C LEU A 32 -6.69 0.58 -2.49
N ALA A 33 -7.86 0.47 -1.85
CA ALA A 33 -8.79 1.60 -1.72
C ALA A 33 -8.17 2.76 -0.94
N GLY A 34 -7.39 2.49 0.10
CA GLY A 34 -6.65 3.50 0.86
C GLY A 34 -5.65 4.25 -0.02
N LEU A 35 -4.90 3.54 -0.86
CA LEU A 35 -3.96 4.15 -1.79
C LEU A 35 -4.64 5.03 -2.85
N ALA A 36 -5.87 4.70 -3.25
CA ALA A 36 -6.63 5.45 -4.25
C ALA A 36 -7.45 6.62 -3.67
N ARG A 37 -7.81 6.56 -2.38
CA ARG A 37 -8.70 7.53 -1.72
C ARG A 37 -7.98 8.46 -0.74
N ALA A 38 -6.67 8.29 -0.55
CA ALA A 38 -5.87 9.20 0.27
C ALA A 38 -5.94 10.64 -0.27
N PRO A 39 -5.74 11.68 0.57
CA PRO A 39 -5.70 13.08 0.11
C PRO A 39 -4.73 13.31 -1.06
N ALA A 40 -3.59 12.62 -1.04
CA ALA A 40 -2.70 12.47 -2.18
C ALA A 40 -2.68 10.98 -2.60
N PRO A 41 -3.41 10.59 -3.66
CA PRO A 41 -3.49 9.19 -4.09
C PRO A 41 -2.17 8.68 -4.67
N ALA A 42 -1.80 7.43 -4.36
CA ALA A 42 -0.69 6.72 -5.00
C ALA A 42 -1.12 5.96 -6.26
N VAL A 43 -2.40 5.60 -6.36
CA VAL A 43 -3.01 4.98 -7.55
C VAL A 43 -4.24 5.77 -7.97
N THR A 44 -4.58 5.69 -9.25
CA THR A 44 -5.81 6.29 -9.79
C THR A 44 -7.06 5.70 -9.14
N ALA A 45 -8.13 6.48 -9.13
CA ALA A 45 -9.43 6.04 -8.63
C ALA A 45 -9.98 4.86 -9.46
N PHE A 46 -10.72 3.98 -8.79
CA PHE A 46 -11.43 2.86 -9.38
C PHE A 46 -12.69 2.56 -8.57
N SER A 47 -13.66 1.88 -9.18
CA SER A 47 -14.88 1.45 -8.53
C SER A 47 -15.02 -0.07 -8.54
N GLU A 48 -14.63 -0.70 -9.65
CA GLU A 48 -14.75 -2.13 -9.87
C GLU A 48 -13.38 -2.81 -9.97
N TRP A 49 -13.36 -4.12 -9.73
CA TRP A 49 -12.11 -4.90 -9.74
C TRP A 49 -11.47 -5.04 -11.13
N ARG A 50 -12.22 -4.73 -12.19
CA ARG A 50 -11.77 -4.75 -13.59
C ARG A 50 -11.35 -3.38 -14.11
N ASP A 51 -11.59 -2.32 -13.34
CA ASP A 51 -11.26 -0.98 -13.77
C ASP A 51 -9.75 -0.83 -13.95
N PRO A 52 -9.30 -0.06 -14.95
CA PRO A 52 -7.90 0.23 -15.12
C PRO A 52 -7.39 1.07 -13.94
N ILE A 53 -6.24 0.69 -13.42
CA ILE A 53 -5.49 1.45 -12.42
C ILE A 53 -4.07 1.71 -12.89
N GLU A 54 -3.57 2.89 -12.54
CA GLU A 54 -2.21 3.33 -12.79
C GLU A 54 -1.61 3.98 -11.55
N LEU A 55 -0.28 3.96 -11.45
CA LEU A 55 0.42 4.76 -10.45
C LEU A 55 0.25 6.24 -10.79
N THR A 56 -0.07 7.06 -9.79
CA THR A 56 0.03 8.52 -9.90
C THR A 56 1.49 8.96 -9.92
N GLN A 57 1.76 10.27 -10.02
CA GLN A 57 3.12 10.77 -9.85
C GLN A 57 3.68 10.40 -8.46
N LEU A 58 2.87 10.60 -7.41
CA LEU A 58 3.22 10.19 -6.05
C LEU A 58 3.49 8.67 -5.98
N GLY A 59 2.63 7.84 -6.59
CA GLY A 59 2.86 6.39 -6.64
C GLY A 59 4.21 6.01 -7.25
N ARG A 60 4.62 6.70 -8.31
CA ARG A 60 5.93 6.50 -8.95
C ARG A 60 7.09 6.99 -8.08
N ASP A 61 6.90 8.06 -7.31
CA ASP A 61 7.90 8.58 -6.39
C ASP A 61 8.11 7.64 -5.18
N LEU A 62 7.02 7.10 -4.63
CA LEU A 62 7.05 6.12 -3.54
C LEU A 62 7.78 4.84 -3.93
N VAL A 63 7.42 4.23 -5.07
CA VAL A 63 8.07 2.99 -5.55
C VAL A 63 9.56 3.21 -5.85
N ALA A 64 9.94 4.43 -6.22
CA ALA A 64 11.33 4.79 -6.46
C ALA A 64 12.09 5.23 -5.19
N GLY A 65 11.47 5.21 -4.01
CA GLY A 65 12.08 5.61 -2.75
C GLY A 65 12.38 7.11 -2.64
N ARG A 66 11.70 7.97 -3.40
CA ARG A 66 11.91 9.44 -3.40
C ARG A 66 11.15 10.18 -2.30
N CYS A 67 10.14 9.56 -1.70
CA CYS A 67 9.36 10.11 -0.59
C CYS A 67 8.78 8.98 0.27
N ASN A 68 8.25 9.32 1.45
CA ASN A 68 7.58 8.38 2.33
C ASN A 68 6.05 8.52 2.23
N TRP A 69 5.31 7.41 2.33
CA TRP A 69 3.85 7.45 2.36
C TRP A 69 3.30 8.34 3.48
N LEU A 70 3.99 8.35 4.62
CA LEU A 70 3.60 9.09 5.82
C LEU A 70 3.69 10.62 5.67
N ASP A 71 4.46 11.10 4.69
CA ASP A 71 4.54 12.53 4.34
C ASP A 71 3.25 13.03 3.68
N HIS A 72 2.47 12.10 3.10
CA HIS A 72 1.33 12.40 2.23
C HIS A 72 -0.01 11.84 2.75
N ALA A 73 0.06 10.83 3.62
CA ALA A 73 -1.11 10.17 4.17
C ALA A 73 -0.86 9.69 5.60
N ARG A 74 -1.91 9.66 6.41
CA ARG A 74 -1.85 9.09 7.76
C ARG A 74 -2.02 7.58 7.75
N LEU A 75 -1.44 6.89 8.72
CA LEU A 75 -1.87 5.55 9.09
C LEU A 75 -3.26 5.64 9.69
N ASP A 76 -4.16 4.85 9.14
CA ASP A 76 -5.50 4.60 9.65
C ASP A 76 -5.93 3.23 9.13
N ARG A 77 -5.43 2.17 9.77
CA ARG A 77 -5.70 0.79 9.33
C ARG A 77 -5.73 -0.19 10.49
N TRP A 78 -6.53 -1.22 10.33
CA TRP A 78 -6.53 -2.38 11.23
C TRP A 78 -5.51 -3.42 10.75
N ILE A 79 -4.78 -3.99 11.70
CA ILE A 79 -3.93 -5.16 11.50
C ILE A 79 -4.26 -6.15 12.61
N GLY A 80 -4.97 -7.23 12.27
CA GLY A 80 -5.56 -8.12 13.27
C GLY A 80 -6.48 -7.33 14.22
N GLY A 81 -6.21 -7.41 15.53
CA GLY A 81 -6.93 -6.66 16.56
C GLY A 81 -6.36 -5.28 16.89
N LEU A 82 -5.33 -4.81 16.18
CA LEU A 82 -4.67 -3.54 16.46
C LEU A 82 -5.09 -2.47 15.44
N HIS A 83 -5.62 -1.35 15.93
CA HIS A 83 -5.90 -0.17 15.12
C HIS A 83 -4.67 0.75 15.12
N LEU A 84 -4.01 0.85 13.97
CA LEU A 84 -2.90 1.76 13.77
C LEU A 84 -3.42 3.10 13.27
N VAL A 85 -3.26 4.14 14.09
CA VAL A 85 -3.66 5.51 13.77
C VAL A 85 -2.51 6.47 14.07
N GLY A 86 -2.22 7.38 13.14
CA GLY A 86 -1.26 8.45 13.34
C GLY A 86 -0.42 8.73 12.10
N GLN A 87 0.50 9.69 12.20
CA GLN A 87 1.41 10.04 11.10
C GLN A 87 2.87 9.70 11.40
N THR A 88 3.21 9.54 12.67
CA THR A 88 4.60 9.35 13.13
C THR A 88 4.67 8.10 14.00
N PRO A 89 4.67 6.90 13.39
CA PRO A 89 4.84 5.68 14.16
C PRO A 89 6.23 5.69 14.82
N PRO A 90 6.36 5.21 16.07
CA PRO A 90 7.64 5.22 16.78
C PRO A 90 8.68 4.30 16.14
N TYR A 91 8.24 3.37 15.29
CA TYR A 91 9.07 2.43 14.55
C TYR A 91 8.58 2.28 13.11
N LEU A 92 9.52 2.11 12.18
CA LEU A 92 9.24 1.56 10.84
C LEU A 92 10.06 0.29 10.63
N TRP A 93 9.60 -0.54 9.72
CA TRP A 93 10.33 -1.72 9.27
C TRP A 93 11.39 -1.30 8.24
N ASP A 94 12.65 -1.66 8.49
CA ASP A 94 13.74 -1.57 7.51
C ASP A 94 13.86 -2.93 6.80
N PRO A 95 13.53 -3.02 5.49
CA PRO A 95 13.59 -4.28 4.76
C PRO A 95 15.03 -4.70 4.43
N GLU A 96 16.02 -3.79 4.40
CA GLU A 96 17.42 -4.14 4.14
C GLU A 96 18.09 -4.74 5.37
N GLN A 97 17.72 -4.24 6.55
CA GLN A 97 18.26 -4.71 7.83
C GLN A 97 17.38 -5.74 8.53
N GLU A 98 16.21 -6.03 7.96
CA GLU A 98 15.19 -6.93 8.51
C GLU A 98 14.87 -6.65 9.99
N ARG A 99 14.73 -5.37 10.36
CA ARG A 99 14.43 -4.97 11.74
C ARG A 99 13.57 -3.73 11.84
N ALA A 100 12.92 -3.59 12.99
CA ALA A 100 12.29 -2.34 13.37
C ALA A 100 13.36 -1.30 13.74
N VAL A 101 13.27 -0.11 13.16
CA VAL A 101 14.15 1.02 13.43
C VAL A 101 13.32 2.19 13.98
N SER A 102 13.89 2.94 14.92
CA SER A 102 13.29 4.14 15.52
C SER A 102 14.01 5.40 15.05
N GLY A 103 13.34 6.56 15.15
CA GLY A 103 13.98 7.87 14.96
C GLY A 103 14.06 8.36 13.51
N PHE A 104 12.95 8.29 12.78
CA PHE A 104 12.82 8.95 11.49
C PHE A 104 12.67 10.46 11.71
N ALA A 105 13.65 11.23 11.24
CA ALA A 105 13.62 12.69 11.14
C ALA A 105 13.37 13.09 9.68
#